data_AF-A0AAU0HK70-F1
#
_entry.id   AF-A0AAU0HK70-F1
#
_cell.length_a   1.000
_cell.length_b   1.000
_cell.length_c   1.000
_cell.angle_alpha   90.00
_cell.angle_beta   90.00
_cell.angle_gamma   90.00
#
_symmetry.space_group_name_H-M   'P 1'
#
loop_
_entity.id
_entity.type
_entity.pdbx_description
1 polymer ?
#
loop_
_entity_poly.entity_id
_entity_poly.type
_entity_poly.pdbx_seq_one_letter_code
_entity_poly.pdbx_strand_id
1 'polypeptide(L)'
;MIRTILLCLVAAGPASADMIVAAQTIRAKTIIEPEHLSTAPGDAAGAIEDADALLGQEARVTLYAGRPIRSGDVGPPAIIERNEIVTMNFSSAGITISTEARALDRAGVGDRIRAMNLTSRNTVFGTVTEDGSIFVDGVMK
;
A
#
# COMPACT_ATOMS: atom_id res chain seq x y z
N MET A 1 24.53 39.56 -49.12
CA MET A 1 23.27 38.85 -49.45
C MET A 1 23.12 37.72 -48.43
N ILE A 2 22.15 37.86 -47.52
CA ILE A 2 22.05 37.12 -46.27
C ILE A 2 21.53 35.69 -46.55
N ARG A 3 22.26 34.69 -46.03
CA ARG A 3 21.98 33.26 -46.20
C ARG A 3 20.98 32.83 -45.13
N THR A 4 19.75 32.55 -45.56
CA THR A 4 18.61 32.22 -44.70
C THR A 4 18.87 30.92 -43.92
N ILE A 5 18.80 31.02 -42.59
CA ILE A 5 18.90 29.91 -41.65
C ILE A 5 17.50 29.30 -41.53
N LEU A 6 17.36 28.02 -41.89
CA LEU A 6 16.12 27.27 -41.78
C LEU A 6 15.93 26.85 -40.31
N LEU A 7 15.00 27.51 -39.62
CA LEU A 7 14.60 27.22 -38.24
C LEU A 7 13.63 26.01 -38.25
N CYS A 8 14.11 24.82 -37.86
CA CYS A 8 13.26 23.66 -37.62
C CYS A 8 12.45 23.89 -36.33
N LEU A 9 11.17 24.23 -36.48
CA LEU A 9 10.22 24.33 -35.39
C LEU A 9 9.73 22.92 -35.03
N VAL A 10 10.27 22.33 -33.96
CA VAL A 10 9.76 21.07 -33.41
C VAL A 10 8.44 21.40 -32.70
N ALA A 11 7.31 21.00 -33.30
CA ALA A 11 6.01 21.03 -32.64
C ALA A 11 5.93 19.85 -31.67
N ALA A 12 6.23 20.10 -30.40
CA ALA A 12 5.88 19.15 -29.32
C ALA A 12 4.36 19.17 -29.15
N GLY A 13 3.66 18.14 -29.61
CA GLY A 13 2.24 17.95 -29.31
C GLY A 13 2.02 17.68 -27.82
N PRO A 14 0.81 17.93 -27.28
CA PRO A 14 0.51 17.58 -25.91
C PRO A 14 0.63 16.06 -25.76
N ALA A 15 1.57 15.61 -24.92
CA ALA A 15 1.59 14.23 -24.45
C ALA A 15 0.38 14.07 -23.53
N SER A 16 -0.69 13.46 -24.03
CA SER A 16 -1.76 12.97 -23.16
C SER A 16 -1.14 11.86 -22.32
N ALA A 17 -0.92 12.12 -21.03
CA ALA A 17 -0.62 11.04 -20.10
C ALA A 17 -1.89 10.20 -19.96
N ASP A 18 -1.75 8.88 -20.02
CA ASP A 18 -2.80 7.96 -19.67
C ASP A 18 -2.67 7.66 -18.17
N MET A 19 -3.78 7.71 -17.43
CA MET A 19 -3.82 7.40 -16.01
C MET A 19 -4.65 6.16 -15.75
N ILE A 20 -4.31 5.42 -14.70
CA ILE A 20 -5.11 4.28 -14.25
C ILE A 20 -6.28 4.75 -13.39
N VAL A 21 -7.48 4.36 -13.83
CA VAL A 21 -8.74 4.59 -13.13
C VAL A 21 -9.38 3.26 -12.74
N ALA A 22 -10.22 3.29 -11.71
CA ALA A 22 -11.03 2.13 -11.37
C ALA A 22 -12.09 1.88 -12.45
N ALA A 23 -12.10 0.70 -13.07
CA ALA A 23 -13.09 0.30 -14.08
C ALA A 23 -14.50 0.17 -13.49
N GLN A 24 -14.57 -0.24 -12.21
CA GLN A 24 -15.79 -0.42 -11.45
C GLN A 24 -15.58 0.05 -10.00
N THR A 25 -16.63 -0.03 -9.17
CA THR A 25 -16.48 0.31 -7.75
C THR A 25 -15.77 -0.83 -7.03
N ILE A 26 -14.52 -0.59 -6.60
CA ILE A 26 -13.71 -1.54 -5.83
C ILE A 26 -13.90 -1.21 -4.36
N ARG A 27 -14.33 -2.19 -3.57
CA ARG A 27 -14.53 -2.00 -2.13
C ARG A 27 -13.19 -1.97 -1.42
N ALA A 28 -13.14 -1.32 -0.26
CA ALA A 28 -12.02 -1.49 0.65
C ALA A 28 -11.84 -2.98 0.98
N LYS A 29 -10.58 -3.39 1.11
CA LYS A 29 -10.13 -4.75 1.34
C LYS A 29 -10.26 -5.74 0.18
N THR A 30 -10.46 -5.22 -1.03
CA THR A 30 -10.50 -6.04 -2.25
C THR A 30 -9.11 -6.08 -2.88
N ILE A 31 -8.68 -7.27 -3.30
CA ILE A 31 -7.46 -7.44 -4.10
C ILE A 31 -7.71 -6.89 -5.50
N ILE A 32 -6.79 -6.07 -5.99
CA ILE A 32 -6.85 -5.48 -7.31
C ILE A 32 -6.47 -6.53 -8.33
N GLU A 33 -7.36 -6.69 -9.30
CA GLU A 33 -7.27 -7.65 -10.39
C GLU A 33 -7.29 -6.86 -11.71
N PRO A 34 -6.84 -7.44 -12.84
CA PRO A 34 -6.81 -6.72 -14.11
C PRO A 34 -8.18 -6.16 -14.53
N GLU A 35 -9.28 -6.84 -14.20
CA GLU A 35 -10.64 -6.39 -14.50
C GLU A 35 -11.11 -5.17 -13.67
N HIS A 36 -10.40 -4.85 -12.60
CA HIS A 36 -10.68 -3.68 -11.76
C HIS A 36 -10.08 -2.40 -12.33
N LEU A 37 -9.14 -2.49 -13.28
CA LEU A 37 -8.37 -1.36 -13.79
C LEU A 37 -8.81 -0.98 -15.21
N SER A 38 -8.78 0.31 -15.50
CA SER A 38 -8.99 0.85 -16.84
C SER A 38 -8.09 2.06 -17.05
N THR A 39 -7.79 2.39 -18.29
CA THR A 39 -7.00 3.55 -18.67
C THR A 39 -7.93 4.68 -19.10
N ALA A 40 -7.70 5.89 -18.58
CA ALA A 40 -8.39 7.09 -19.04
C ALA A 40 -7.38 8.17 -19.45
N PRO A 41 -7.68 8.97 -20.49
CA PRO A 41 -6.82 10.08 -20.86
C PRO A 41 -6.88 11.15 -19.77
N GLY A 42 -5.71 11.62 -19.31
CA GLY A 42 -5.60 12.68 -18.34
C GLY A 42 -4.42 12.51 -17.40
N ASP A 43 -4.01 13.62 -16.81
CA ASP A 43 -3.01 13.66 -15.75
C ASP A 43 -3.72 14.04 -14.44
N ALA A 44 -3.77 13.09 -13.51
CA ALA A 44 -4.20 13.36 -12.15
C ALA A 44 -2.98 13.24 -11.24
N ALA A 45 -2.66 14.33 -10.54
CA ALA A 45 -1.52 14.37 -9.62
C ALA A 45 -1.55 13.19 -8.63
N GLY A 46 -0.51 12.36 -8.66
CA GLY A 46 -0.35 11.19 -7.80
C GLY A 46 -1.14 9.96 -8.23
N ALA A 47 -1.77 9.98 -9.41
CA ALA A 47 -2.30 8.77 -10.03
C ALA A 47 -1.16 7.86 -10.47
N ILE A 48 -1.39 6.56 -10.37
CA ILE A 48 -0.45 5.57 -10.84
C ILE A 48 -0.62 5.42 -12.36
N GLU A 49 0.51 5.45 -13.08
CA GLU A 49 0.57 5.30 -14.54
C GLU A 49 0.71 3.83 -14.96
N ASP A 50 1.28 3.00 -14.08
CA ASP A 50 1.54 1.58 -14.33
C ASP A 50 0.50 0.68 -13.65
N ALA A 51 -0.32 0.01 -14.45
CA ALA A 51 -1.31 -0.94 -13.97
C ALA A 51 -0.65 -2.14 -13.26
N ASP A 52 0.53 -2.58 -13.69
CA ASP A 52 1.21 -3.75 -13.13
C ASP A 52 1.63 -3.52 -11.67
N ALA A 53 1.89 -2.27 -11.29
CA ALA A 53 2.19 -1.88 -9.92
C ALA A 53 0.98 -2.02 -8.96
N LEU A 54 -0.24 -2.01 -9.52
CA LEU A 54 -1.50 -2.13 -8.77
C LEU A 54 -1.97 -3.57 -8.61
N LEU A 55 -1.60 -4.46 -9.54
CA LEU A 55 -2.06 -5.85 -9.52
C LEU A 55 -1.56 -6.58 -8.27
N GLY A 56 -2.47 -7.31 -7.61
CA GLY A 56 -2.17 -8.03 -6.37
C GLY A 56 -2.07 -7.15 -5.12
N GLN A 57 -2.12 -5.82 -5.27
CA GLN A 57 -2.31 -4.92 -4.13
C GLN A 57 -3.75 -5.01 -3.62
N GLU A 58 -3.96 -4.54 -2.42
CA GLU A 58 -5.26 -4.45 -1.78
C GLU A 58 -5.71 -2.99 -1.65
N ALA A 59 -6.99 -2.73 -1.95
CA ALA A 59 -7.59 -1.42 -1.79
C ALA A 59 -7.73 -1.07 -0.28
N ARG A 60 -7.08 0.01 0.16
CA ARG A 60 -7.18 0.54 1.54
C ARG A 60 -8.49 1.29 1.76
N VAL A 61 -9.04 1.89 0.70
CA VAL A 61 -10.30 2.65 0.70
C VAL A 61 -11.21 2.17 -0.43
N THR A 62 -12.48 2.57 -0.40
CA THR A 62 -13.39 2.31 -1.51
C THR A 62 -13.02 3.21 -2.70
N LEU A 63 -12.69 2.59 -3.83
CA LEU A 63 -12.40 3.26 -5.09
C LEU A 63 -13.66 3.26 -5.96
N TYR A 64 -14.10 4.45 -6.39
CA TYR A 64 -15.28 4.58 -7.24
C TYR A 64 -14.91 4.50 -8.71
N ALA A 65 -15.82 3.94 -9.53
CA ALA A 65 -15.62 3.82 -10.97
C ALA A 65 -15.28 5.16 -11.63
N GLY A 66 -14.31 5.15 -12.55
CA GLY A 66 -13.82 6.31 -13.28
C GLY A 66 -12.94 7.27 -12.46
N ARG A 67 -12.64 6.97 -11.18
CA ARG A 67 -11.71 7.76 -10.38
C ARG A 67 -10.26 7.28 -10.58
N PRO A 68 -9.28 8.21 -10.64
CA PRO A 68 -7.86 7.86 -10.64
C PRO A 68 -7.48 7.15 -9.34
N ILE A 69 -6.68 6.09 -9.44
CA ILE A 69 -6.17 5.34 -8.29
C ILE A 69 -4.82 5.93 -7.88
N ARG A 70 -4.69 6.32 -6.61
CA ARG A 70 -3.46 6.89 -6.07
C ARG A 70 -2.69 5.86 -5.27
N SER A 71 -1.39 6.09 -5.11
CA SER A 71 -0.50 5.22 -4.33
C SER A 71 -0.94 5.03 -2.88
N GLY A 72 -1.56 6.04 -2.26
CA GLY A 72 -2.09 5.93 -0.89
C GLY A 72 -3.40 5.15 -0.76
N ASP A 73 -4.11 4.91 -1.88
CA ASP A 73 -5.41 4.23 -1.86
C ASP A 73 -5.25 2.70 -1.84
N VAL A 74 -4.04 2.21 -2.09
CA VAL A 74 -3.71 0.79 -2.24
C VAL A 74 -2.48 0.43 -1.40
N GLY A 75 -2.25 -0.85 -1.18
CA GLY A 75 -1.02 -1.33 -0.56
C GLY A 75 -0.98 -2.84 -0.46
N PRO A 76 0.09 -3.40 0.12
CA PRO A 76 0.24 -4.84 0.22
C PRO A 76 -0.98 -5.47 0.91
N PRO A 77 -1.40 -6.67 0.50
CA PRO A 77 -2.51 -7.35 1.14
C PRO A 77 -2.22 -7.57 2.63
N ALA A 78 -3.24 -7.37 3.44
CA ALA A 78 -3.12 -7.68 4.85
C ALA A 78 -2.94 -9.18 5.05
N ILE A 79 -1.94 -9.53 5.85
CA ILE A 79 -1.69 -10.92 6.26
C ILE A 79 -2.13 -11.16 7.71
N ILE A 80 -2.42 -10.09 8.46
CA ILE A 80 -2.98 -10.14 9.81
C ILE A 80 -4.32 -9.41 9.82
N GLU A 81 -5.35 -10.10 10.31
CA GLU A 81 -6.68 -9.54 10.55
C GLU A 81 -6.85 -8.99 11.97
N ARG A 82 -7.81 -8.09 12.12
CA ARG A 82 -8.15 -7.56 13.45
C ARG A 82 -8.68 -8.67 14.36
N ASN A 83 -8.18 -8.69 15.60
CA ASN A 83 -8.43 -9.69 16.63
C ASN A 83 -7.82 -11.08 16.38
N GLU A 84 -7.02 -11.23 15.32
CA GLU A 84 -6.27 -12.45 15.08
C GLU A 84 -5.24 -12.69 16.20
N ILE A 85 -5.03 -13.96 16.56
CA ILE A 85 -4.00 -14.36 17.51
C ILE A 85 -2.74 -14.68 16.71
N VAL A 86 -1.68 -13.92 16.95
CA VAL A 86 -0.42 -13.99 16.23
C VAL A 86 0.75 -14.13 17.21
N THR A 87 1.87 -14.65 16.72
CA THR A 87 3.12 -14.67 17.49
C THR A 87 3.73 -13.28 17.49
N MET A 88 4.15 -12.82 18.67
CA MET A 88 4.82 -11.54 18.87
C MET A 88 6.21 -11.79 19.43
N ASN A 89 7.22 -11.31 18.71
CA ASN A 89 8.63 -11.44 19.02
C ASN A 89 9.16 -10.12 19.55
N PHE A 90 9.51 -10.10 20.82
CA PHE A 90 10.15 -8.96 21.47
C PHE A 90 11.66 -9.11 21.42
N SER A 91 12.37 -8.09 20.97
CA SER A 91 13.84 -8.05 21.02
C SER A 91 14.31 -6.93 21.93
N SER A 92 15.10 -7.26 22.95
CA SER A 92 15.76 -6.27 23.80
C SER A 92 17.09 -6.79 24.33
N ALA A 93 18.14 -5.98 24.23
CA ALA A 93 19.48 -6.30 24.74
C ALA A 93 20.03 -7.69 24.32
N GLY A 94 19.73 -8.13 23.09
CA GLY A 94 20.18 -9.42 22.56
C GLY A 94 19.35 -10.64 23.01
N ILE A 95 18.24 -10.43 23.71
CA ILE A 95 17.28 -11.47 24.10
C ILE A 95 16.03 -11.32 23.23
N THR A 96 15.58 -12.43 22.64
CA THR A 96 14.31 -12.51 21.93
C THR A 96 13.31 -13.34 22.73
N ILE A 97 12.11 -12.78 22.97
CA ILE A 97 11.02 -13.46 23.67
C ILE A 97 9.83 -13.56 22.72
N SER A 98 9.35 -14.78 22.49
CA SER A 98 8.14 -15.04 21.71
C SER A 98 6.94 -15.27 22.62
N THR A 99 5.81 -14.65 22.30
CA THR A 99 4.56 -14.76 23.07
C THR A 99 3.36 -14.62 22.15
N GLU A 100 2.19 -15.01 22.62
CA GLU A 100 0.95 -14.80 21.87
C GLU A 100 0.41 -13.39 22.09
N ALA A 101 -0.06 -12.79 20.99
CA ALA A 101 -0.66 -11.48 20.99
C ALA A 101 -1.95 -11.47 20.17
N ARG A 102 -2.89 -10.63 20.57
CA ARG A 102 -4.07 -10.31 19.77
C ARG A 102 -3.80 -9.04 18.97
N ALA A 103 -3.85 -9.14 17.64
CA ALA A 103 -3.83 -7.99 16.76
C ALA A 103 -5.04 -7.08 17.03
N LEU A 104 -4.83 -5.78 17.23
CA LEU A 104 -5.91 -4.82 17.50
C LEU A 104 -6.39 -4.10 16.23
N ASP A 105 -5.57 -4.14 15.19
CA ASP A 105 -5.80 -3.56 13.88
C ASP A 105 -5.50 -4.62 12.80
N ARG A 106 -5.80 -4.31 11.54
CA ARG A 106 -5.45 -5.13 10.38
C ARG A 106 -4.17 -4.58 9.75
N ALA A 107 -3.28 -5.44 9.27
CA ALA A 107 -1.99 -5.01 8.76
C ALA A 107 -1.40 -5.98 7.73
N GLY A 108 -0.71 -5.42 6.74
CA GLY A 108 0.15 -6.17 5.81
C GLY A 108 1.59 -6.22 6.30
N VAL A 109 2.44 -6.94 5.55
CA VAL A 109 3.88 -6.99 5.81
C VAL A 109 4.48 -5.59 5.85
N GLY A 110 5.31 -5.32 6.86
CA GLY A 110 5.98 -4.02 7.05
C GLY A 110 5.10 -2.94 7.67
N ASP A 111 3.78 -3.15 7.80
CA ASP A 111 2.91 -2.20 8.48
C ASP A 111 3.18 -2.20 10.00
N ARG A 112 3.08 -1.01 10.60
CA ARG A 112 3.09 -0.85 12.05
C ARG A 112 1.70 -1.15 12.61
N ILE A 113 1.62 -2.11 13.52
CA ILE A 113 0.37 -2.62 14.09
C ILE A 113 0.37 -2.51 15.62
N ARG A 114 -0.80 -2.34 16.22
CA ARG A 114 -0.99 -2.52 17.67
C ARG A 114 -1.37 -3.96 17.98
N ALA A 115 -0.73 -4.54 18.98
CA ALA A 115 -1.05 -5.87 19.46
C ALA A 115 -1.11 -5.90 20.99
N MET A 116 -2.08 -6.65 21.53
CA MET A 116 -2.23 -6.87 22.96
C MET A 116 -1.63 -8.22 23.34
N ASN A 117 -0.61 -8.22 24.19
CA ASN A 117 -0.10 -9.45 24.77
C ASN A 117 -1.21 -10.16 25.57
N LEU A 118 -1.45 -11.44 25.32
CA LEU A 118 -2.57 -12.15 25.95
C LEU A 118 -2.34 -12.47 27.43
N THR A 119 -1.08 -12.60 27.86
CA THR A 119 -0.71 -12.90 29.25
C THR A 119 -0.75 -11.66 30.14
N SER A 120 -0.06 -10.59 29.73
CA SER A 120 0.07 -9.35 30.51
C SER A 120 -1.04 -8.33 30.24
N ARG A 121 -1.79 -8.48 29.14
CA ARG A 121 -2.76 -7.51 28.63
C ARG A 121 -2.16 -6.16 28.22
N ASN A 122 -0.84 -6.03 28.18
CA ASN A 122 -0.18 -4.83 27.70
C ASN A 122 -0.32 -4.72 26.17
N THR A 123 -0.68 -3.52 25.71
CA THR A 123 -0.71 -3.20 24.28
C THR A 123 0.62 -2.60 23.87
N VAL A 124 1.20 -3.12 22.80
CA VAL A 124 2.47 -2.67 22.24
C VAL A 124 2.31 -2.38 20.76
N PHE A 125 3.24 -1.60 20.21
CA PHE A 125 3.36 -1.39 18.78
C PHE A 125 4.49 -2.25 18.25
N GLY A 126 4.23 -2.96 17.16
CA GLY A 126 5.24 -3.72 16.45
C GLY A 126 5.10 -3.55 14.95
N THR A 127 5.99 -4.21 14.21
CA THR A 127 5.99 -4.28 12.76
C THR A 127 5.67 -5.69 12.34
N VAL A 128 4.77 -5.85 11.36
CA VAL A 128 4.42 -7.16 10.81
C VAL A 128 5.56 -7.69 9.94
N THR A 129 5.98 -8.91 10.18
CA THR A 129 6.99 -9.61 9.38
C THR A 129 6.36 -10.50 8.32
N GLU A 130 7.14 -10.95 7.34
CA GLU A 130 6.67 -11.77 6.22
C GLU A 130 6.02 -13.10 6.64
N ASP A 131 6.40 -13.63 7.80
CA ASP A 131 5.86 -14.87 8.38
C ASP A 131 4.55 -14.67 9.17
N GLY A 132 4.00 -13.44 9.21
CA GLY A 132 2.79 -13.12 9.96
C GLY A 132 3.01 -12.91 11.46
N SER A 133 4.27 -12.89 11.93
CA SER A 133 4.60 -12.51 13.29
C SER A 133 4.68 -10.99 13.47
N ILE A 134 4.64 -10.52 14.71
CA ILE A 134 4.80 -9.10 15.05
C ILE A 134 6.14 -8.93 15.76
N PHE A 135 7.04 -8.18 15.15
CA PHE A 135 8.32 -7.82 15.76
C PHE A 135 8.21 -6.52 16.55
N VAL A 136 8.70 -6.50 17.78
CA VAL A 136 8.71 -5.32 18.66
C VAL A 136 10.13 -5.03 19.11
N ASP A 137 10.67 -3.88 18.69
CA ASP A 137 11.92 -3.36 19.23
C ASP A 137 11.70 -2.84 20.65
N GLY A 138 12.43 -3.43 21.59
CA GLY A 138 12.24 -3.25 23.02
C GLY A 138 12.57 -1.84 23.50
N VAL A 139 11.53 -1.05 23.72
CA VAL A 139 11.47 -0.08 24.83
C VAL A 139 10.10 -0.25 25.49
N MET A 140 10.00 -1.14 26.49
CA MET A 140 8.90 -1.04 27.43
C MET A 140 9.09 0.26 28.21
N LYS A 141 8.16 1.21 28.07
CA LYS A 141 8.03 2.34 28.99
C LYS A 141 7.17 1.95 30.17
#